data_AF-A0AAU4IS87-F1
#
_entry.id   AF-A0AAU4IS87-F1
#
_cell.length_a   1.000
_cell.length_b   1.000
_cell.length_c   1.000
_cell.angle_alpha   90.00
_cell.angle_beta   90.00
_cell.angle_gamma   90.00
#
_symmetry.space_group_name_H-M   'P 1'
#
loop_
_entity.id
_entity.type
_entity.pdbx_description
1 polymer ?
#
loop_
_entity_poly.entity_id
_entity_poly.type
_entity_poly.pdbx_seq_one_letter_code
_entity_poly.pdbx_strand_id
1 'polypeptide(L)'
;MNAVPARAATAAPRTRPATRHPGRHARRALPLLLAALLPLSGCGIPQTGVVEAGEPATGVLKPGATSAPSAAAPEEVPAVKVPLYFVEDGALVAVSRIVPGTAGLGNTVLMLFEGPDRGERNRGLTTQLPPSTVAPTVRADGTVVNVQLPRSAGSLTETAIDQLACTVAVARLRQDPALDRAQVTVEQPGGRLAGRSSDDCPTGEAPTSAETATVPRTGGTGGSGETAGGTGETG
;
A
#
# COMPACT_ATOMS: atom_id res chain seq x y z
N MET A 1 -53.68 -13.54 3.31
CA MET A 1 -53.31 -14.10 4.63
C MET A 1 -52.51 -15.37 4.43
N ASN A 2 -51.26 -15.44 4.87
CA ASN A 2 -50.62 -16.68 5.33
C ASN A 2 -49.29 -16.30 6.02
N ALA A 3 -49.19 -16.67 7.29
CA ALA A 3 -48.13 -16.32 8.22
C ALA A 3 -46.97 -17.33 8.13
N VAL A 4 -45.74 -16.84 8.22
CA VAL A 4 -44.51 -17.65 8.34
C VAL A 4 -44.04 -17.61 9.79
N PRO A 5 -43.75 -18.75 10.45
CA PRO A 5 -43.36 -18.78 11.85
C PRO A 5 -41.86 -18.50 12.08
N ALA A 6 -41.58 -17.77 13.16
CA ALA A 6 -40.27 -17.41 13.66
C ALA A 6 -39.57 -18.60 14.37
N ARG A 7 -38.28 -18.80 14.10
CA ARG A 7 -37.40 -19.74 14.82
C ARG A 7 -36.75 -19.05 16.02
N ALA A 8 -36.97 -19.60 17.20
CA ALA A 8 -36.36 -19.20 18.47
C ALA A 8 -34.89 -19.67 18.55
N ALA A 9 -34.00 -18.79 19.01
CA ALA A 9 -32.60 -19.10 19.30
C ALA A 9 -32.44 -19.42 20.79
N THR A 10 -31.98 -20.64 21.09
CA THR A 10 -31.68 -21.14 22.44
C THR A 10 -30.32 -20.60 22.89
N ALA A 11 -30.30 -19.78 23.94
CA ALA A 11 -29.10 -19.28 24.59
C ALA A 11 -28.52 -20.31 25.58
N ALA A 12 -27.24 -20.60 25.49
CA ALA A 12 -26.51 -21.45 26.43
C ALA A 12 -25.83 -20.62 27.53
N PRO A 13 -25.83 -21.06 28.82
CA PRO A 13 -25.14 -20.35 29.90
C PRO A 13 -23.66 -20.74 29.96
N ARG A 14 -22.77 -19.74 30.07
CA ARG A 14 -21.35 -19.93 30.44
C ARG A 14 -21.13 -19.47 31.87
N THR A 15 -20.96 -20.42 32.77
CA THR A 15 -20.48 -20.23 34.13
C THR A 15 -18.99 -19.85 34.13
N ARG A 16 -18.61 -18.85 34.94
CA ARG A 16 -17.21 -18.55 35.27
C ARG A 16 -16.96 -18.91 36.74
N PRO A 17 -15.86 -19.60 37.07
CA PRO A 17 -15.46 -19.84 38.44
C PRO A 17 -14.88 -18.57 39.08
N ALA A 18 -15.34 -18.26 40.29
CA ALA A 18 -14.77 -17.24 41.14
C ALA A 18 -13.59 -17.83 41.93
N THR A 19 -12.37 -17.33 41.67
CA THR A 19 -11.21 -17.59 42.53
C THR A 19 -11.11 -16.51 43.59
N ARG A 20 -11.11 -16.95 44.86
CA ARG A 20 -10.85 -16.14 46.06
C ARG A 20 -9.37 -15.76 46.11
N HIS A 21 -9.02 -14.66 46.78
CA HIS A 21 -7.91 -14.66 47.76
C HIS A 21 -8.10 -13.57 48.83
N PRO A 22 -8.21 -13.93 50.12
CA PRO A 22 -8.21 -13.00 51.25
C PRO A 22 -6.78 -12.71 51.70
N GLY A 23 -6.50 -11.47 52.09
CA GLY A 23 -5.18 -11.10 52.60
C GLY A 23 -5.21 -9.84 53.45
N ARG A 24 -5.82 -9.91 54.64
CA ARG A 24 -5.82 -8.85 55.68
C ARG A 24 -4.44 -8.66 56.35
N HIS A 25 -3.34 -8.96 55.65
CA HIS A 25 -1.96 -8.86 56.18
C HIS A 25 -1.19 -7.66 55.61
N ALA A 26 -1.75 -6.92 54.65
CA ALA A 26 -1.07 -5.82 53.97
C ALA A 26 -0.94 -4.50 54.78
N ARG A 27 -1.44 -4.42 56.02
CA ARG A 27 -1.45 -3.16 56.79
C ARG A 27 -0.38 -3.03 57.88
N ARG A 28 0.47 -4.04 58.11
CA ARG A 28 1.55 -3.96 59.12
C ARG A 28 2.97 -4.14 58.61
N ALA A 29 3.17 -4.33 57.29
CA ALA A 29 4.50 -4.49 56.70
C ALA A 29 5.04 -3.20 56.04
N LEU A 30 4.27 -2.10 56.05
CA LEU A 30 4.65 -0.88 55.33
C LEU A 30 5.75 -0.02 56.00
N PRO A 31 5.87 0.11 57.34
CA PRO A 31 6.85 1.04 57.90
C PRO A 31 8.27 0.44 57.97
N LEU A 32 8.39 -0.90 57.91
CA LEU A 32 9.68 -1.59 58.00
C LEU A 32 10.39 -1.70 56.64
N LEU A 33 9.65 -1.65 55.53
CA LEU A 33 10.21 -1.71 54.19
C LEU A 33 10.78 -0.35 53.73
N LEU A 34 10.22 0.77 54.20
CA LEU A 34 10.72 2.11 53.88
C LEU A 34 12.08 2.42 54.53
N ALA A 35 12.37 1.86 55.71
CA ALA A 35 13.61 2.12 56.45
C ALA A 35 14.84 1.36 55.89
N ALA A 36 14.64 0.34 55.04
CA ALA A 36 15.71 -0.47 54.47
C ALA A 36 16.19 0.01 53.08
N LEU A 37 15.46 0.91 52.42
CA LEU A 37 15.78 1.38 51.04
C LEU A 37 16.66 2.64 50.99
N LEU A 38 16.99 3.24 52.14
CA LEU A 38 17.68 4.53 52.19
C LEU A 38 19.21 4.54 51.91
N PRO A 39 19.99 3.43 51.91
CA PRO A 39 21.44 3.53 51.66
C PRO A 39 21.88 3.31 50.20
N LEU A 40 20.99 3.19 49.20
CA LEU A 40 21.41 3.07 47.77
C LEU A 40 21.61 4.41 47.05
N SER A 41 21.61 5.52 47.77
CA SER A 41 22.01 6.82 47.22
C SER A 41 23.53 6.93 47.20
N GLY A 42 24.14 6.50 46.09
CA GLY A 42 25.46 6.98 45.66
C GLY A 42 26.46 5.91 45.23
N CYS A 43 26.29 5.31 44.05
CA CYS A 43 27.45 4.84 43.29
C CYS A 43 28.13 6.08 42.70
N GLY A 44 29.21 6.55 43.32
CA GLY A 44 30.09 7.56 42.76
C GLY A 44 30.78 7.03 41.51
N ILE A 45 30.20 7.29 40.34
CA ILE A 45 30.84 7.04 39.06
C ILE A 45 31.83 8.20 38.84
N PRO A 46 33.15 7.95 38.74
CA PRO A 46 34.07 9.00 38.32
C PRO A 46 33.64 9.45 36.92
N GLN A 47 33.60 10.76 36.70
CA GLN A 47 33.51 11.30 35.34
C GLN A 47 34.71 10.72 34.59
N THR A 48 34.49 9.70 33.77
CA THR A 48 35.48 9.25 32.81
C THR A 48 35.66 10.42 31.88
N GLY A 49 36.81 11.10 31.99
CA GLY A 49 37.16 12.16 31.06
C GLY A 49 36.98 11.66 29.63
N VAL A 50 36.63 12.58 28.73
CA VAL A 50 36.66 12.31 27.29
C VAL A 50 38.02 11.71 26.95
N VAL A 51 38.03 10.42 26.62
CA VAL A 51 39.14 9.85 25.88
C VAL A 51 38.99 10.42 24.49
N GLU A 52 39.83 11.39 24.15
CA GLU A 52 40.11 11.74 22.76
C GLU A 52 40.33 10.42 22.03
N ALA A 53 39.35 10.04 21.21
CA ALA A 53 39.53 8.93 20.30
C ALA A 53 40.73 9.33 19.46
N GLY A 54 41.84 8.62 19.67
CA GLY A 54 43.10 8.91 19.00
C GLY A 54 42.87 9.17 17.51
N GLU A 55 43.74 10.01 16.97
CA GLU A 55 43.74 10.51 15.60
C GLU A 55 43.10 9.49 14.63
N PRO A 56 42.08 9.88 13.85
CA PRO A 56 41.47 8.97 12.89
C PRO A 56 42.58 8.43 12.00
N ALA A 57 42.53 7.14 11.65
CA ALA A 57 43.46 6.56 10.69
C ALA A 57 43.42 7.42 9.42
N THR A 58 44.45 8.25 9.24
CA THR A 58 44.63 9.09 8.07
C THR A 58 45.02 8.17 6.93
N GLY A 59 44.01 7.55 6.31
CA GLY A 59 44.14 7.04 4.95
C GLY A 59 44.58 8.21 4.07
N VAL A 60 45.56 7.96 3.21
CA VAL A 60 46.22 8.93 2.34
C VAL A 60 45.25 9.84 1.58
N LEU A 61 44.93 10.99 2.17
CA LEU A 61 44.26 12.09 1.48
C LEU A 61 45.33 12.97 0.82
N LYS A 62 45.08 13.27 -0.46
CA LYS A 62 45.87 14.17 -1.31
C LYS A 62 46.24 15.46 -0.56
N PRO A 63 47.46 16.00 -0.72
CA PRO A 63 47.86 17.24 -0.06
C PRO A 63 46.93 18.41 -0.47
N GLY A 64 46.26 19.03 0.50
CA GLY A 64 45.50 20.28 0.26
C GLY A 64 44.31 20.60 1.19
N ALA A 65 43.86 19.72 2.07
CA ALA A 65 42.72 20.02 2.95
C ALA A 65 43.17 20.57 4.31
N THR A 66 43.12 21.90 4.49
CA THR A 66 43.16 22.56 5.79
C THR A 66 41.89 22.26 6.58
N SER A 67 42.05 21.75 7.81
CA SER A 67 40.98 21.48 8.77
C SER A 67 40.38 22.78 9.31
N ALA A 68 39.29 23.24 8.69
CA ALA A 68 38.30 24.02 9.41
C ALA A 68 37.30 23.04 10.06
N PRO A 69 36.78 23.31 11.27
CA PRO A 69 35.67 22.52 11.81
C PRO A 69 34.48 22.73 10.89
N SER A 70 34.25 21.77 9.99
CA SER A 70 33.06 21.74 9.17
C SER A 70 31.89 21.61 10.12
N ALA A 71 30.97 22.57 10.05
CA ALA A 71 29.61 22.41 10.56
C ALA A 71 29.15 20.98 10.24
N ALA A 72 28.55 20.31 11.24
CA ALA A 72 27.97 18.99 11.09
C ALA A 72 27.33 18.89 9.70
N ALA A 73 27.86 17.97 8.88
CA ALA A 73 27.36 17.76 7.53
C ALA A 73 25.83 17.62 7.62
N PRO A 74 25.04 18.30 6.77
CA PRO A 74 23.60 18.12 6.76
C PRO A 74 23.32 16.61 6.70
N GLU A 75 22.51 16.12 7.63
CA GLU A 75 22.03 14.75 7.62
C GLU A 75 21.29 14.55 6.29
N GLU A 76 21.95 13.94 5.30
CA GLU A 76 21.40 13.76 3.96
C GLU A 76 20.19 12.83 4.06
N VAL A 77 18.99 13.40 4.05
CA VAL A 77 17.76 12.60 4.07
C VAL A 77 17.69 11.85 2.72
N PRO A 78 17.76 10.50 2.70
CA PRO A 78 17.76 9.75 1.46
C PRO A 78 16.43 9.95 0.73
N ALA A 79 16.47 10.08 -0.59
CA ALA A 79 15.27 10.24 -1.41
C ALA A 79 14.81 8.88 -1.99
N VAL A 80 13.50 8.66 -2.06
CA VAL A 80 12.91 7.42 -2.59
C VAL A 80 11.98 7.69 -3.77
N LYS A 81 11.92 6.73 -4.69
CA LYS A 81 10.97 6.72 -5.82
C LYS A 81 9.62 6.16 -5.36
N VAL A 82 8.56 6.94 -5.49
CA VAL A 82 7.19 6.54 -5.21
C VAL A 82 6.41 6.37 -6.51
N PRO A 83 5.94 5.16 -6.83
CA PRO A 83 5.14 4.91 -8.01
C PRO A 83 3.69 5.37 -7.77
N LEU A 84 3.13 6.08 -8.74
CA LEU A 84 1.73 6.51 -8.79
C LEU A 84 1.18 6.19 -10.18
N TYR A 85 -0.01 5.62 -10.28
CA TYR A 85 -0.71 5.52 -11.56
C TYR A 85 -1.65 6.71 -11.72
N PHE A 86 -1.50 7.45 -12.80
CA PHE A 86 -2.44 8.49 -13.22
C PHE A 86 -3.17 8.06 -14.49
N VAL A 87 -4.09 8.88 -14.97
CA VAL A 87 -4.91 8.58 -16.14
C VAL A 87 -4.58 9.54 -17.28
N GLU A 88 -4.31 8.99 -18.46
CA GLU A 88 -4.12 9.71 -19.72
C GLU A 88 -4.98 9.03 -20.77
N ASP A 89 -5.87 9.78 -21.44
CA ASP A 89 -6.78 9.24 -22.46
C ASP A 89 -7.55 7.97 -22.03
N GLY A 90 -7.87 7.87 -20.74
CA GLY A 90 -8.57 6.73 -20.14
C GLY A 90 -7.69 5.52 -19.78
N ALA A 91 -6.40 5.53 -20.13
CA ALA A 91 -5.43 4.50 -19.78
C ALA A 91 -4.63 4.86 -18.53
N LEU A 92 -4.20 3.84 -17.78
CA LEU A 92 -3.32 4.04 -16.62
C LEU A 92 -1.86 4.24 -17.06
N VAL A 93 -1.24 5.30 -16.57
CA VAL A 93 0.17 5.65 -16.82
C VAL A 93 0.92 5.70 -15.50
N ALA A 94 2.01 4.94 -15.40
CA ALA A 94 2.87 4.91 -14.22
C ALA A 94 3.81 6.13 -14.20
N VAL A 95 3.83 6.86 -13.08
CA VAL A 95 4.74 7.97 -12.83
C VAL A 95 5.51 7.70 -11.54
N SER A 96 6.80 8.01 -11.53
CA SER A 96 7.63 7.95 -10.33
C SER A 96 7.89 9.35 -9.79
N ARG A 97 7.43 9.62 -8.57
CA ARG A 97 7.79 10.85 -7.83
C ARG A 97 9.00 10.60 -6.94
N ILE A 98 9.88 11.58 -6.80
CA ILE A 98 10.99 11.54 -5.86
C ILE A 98 10.57 12.29 -4.60
N VAL A 99 10.59 11.63 -3.45
CA VAL A 99 10.27 12.26 -2.16
C VAL A 99 11.42 12.04 -1.17
N PRO A 100 11.69 13.01 -0.28
CA PRO A 100 12.66 12.81 0.79
C PRO A 100 12.12 11.80 1.81
N GLY A 101 13.02 11.00 2.38
CA GLY A 101 12.72 10.04 3.44
C GLY A 101 12.15 8.73 2.90
N THR A 102 11.29 8.09 3.69
CA THR A 102 10.61 6.84 3.32
C THR A 102 9.17 7.11 2.90
N ALA A 103 8.63 6.26 2.03
CA ALA A 103 7.23 6.33 1.60
C ALA A 103 6.44 5.10 2.07
N GLY A 104 5.62 5.30 3.10
CA GLY A 104 4.62 4.31 3.54
C GLY A 104 3.44 4.22 2.56
N LEU A 105 2.71 3.10 2.55
CA LEU A 105 1.57 2.91 1.63
C LEU A 105 0.50 3.99 1.81
N GLY A 106 0.21 4.36 3.06
CA GLY A 106 -0.77 5.41 3.35
C GLY A 106 -0.39 6.76 2.74
N ASN A 107 0.90 7.13 2.80
CA ASN A 107 1.39 8.37 2.19
C ASN A 107 1.33 8.30 0.65
N THR A 108 1.69 7.15 0.06
CA THR A 108 1.55 6.92 -1.38
C THR A 108 0.10 7.09 -1.84
N VAL A 109 -0.85 6.49 -1.12
CA VAL A 109 -2.28 6.64 -1.42
C VAL A 109 -2.71 8.09 -1.24
N LEU A 110 -2.28 8.79 -0.19
CA LEU A 110 -2.63 10.19 0.00
C LEU A 110 -2.14 11.08 -1.17
N MET A 111 -0.89 10.89 -1.62
CA MET A 111 -0.38 11.60 -2.81
C MET A 111 -1.17 11.29 -4.07
N LEU A 112 -1.71 10.08 -4.21
CA LEU A 112 -2.57 9.71 -5.33
C LEU A 112 -3.92 10.45 -5.30
N PHE A 113 -4.51 10.59 -4.11
CA PHE A 113 -5.77 11.33 -3.91
C PHE A 113 -5.60 12.85 -4.05
N GLU A 114 -4.42 13.38 -3.74
CA GLU A 114 -4.07 14.78 -4.05
C GLU A 114 -4.01 15.02 -5.57
N GLY A 115 -3.73 13.97 -6.33
CA GLY A 115 -3.77 13.97 -7.78
C GLY A 115 -2.46 14.43 -8.42
N PRO A 116 -2.46 14.60 -9.75
CA PRO A 116 -1.28 15.02 -10.50
C PRO A 116 -0.86 16.45 -10.17
N ASP A 117 0.45 16.67 -10.09
CA ASP A 117 1.02 18.00 -9.88
C ASP A 117 0.86 18.89 -11.12
N ARG A 118 1.36 20.13 -11.08
CA ARG A 118 1.21 21.05 -12.22
C ARG A 118 1.95 20.56 -13.47
N GLY A 119 3.15 20.00 -13.32
CA GLY A 119 3.93 19.51 -14.46
C GLY A 119 3.31 18.26 -15.08
N GLU A 120 2.83 17.35 -14.24
CA GLU A 120 2.08 16.16 -14.66
C GLU A 120 0.78 16.52 -15.39
N ARG A 121 0.00 17.47 -14.86
CA ARG A 121 -1.23 17.96 -15.52
C ARG A 121 -0.96 18.63 -16.86
N ASN A 122 0.14 19.38 -16.96
CA ASN A 122 0.54 19.98 -18.24
C ASN A 122 0.92 18.94 -19.31
N ARG A 123 1.21 17.69 -18.90
CA ARG A 123 1.42 16.57 -19.81
C ARG A 123 0.13 15.82 -20.16
N GLY A 124 -1.03 16.22 -19.63
CA GLY A 124 -2.32 15.55 -19.89
C GLY A 124 -2.73 14.54 -18.82
N LEU A 125 -1.93 14.35 -17.76
CA LEU A 125 -2.24 13.40 -16.69
C LEU A 125 -3.38 13.92 -15.81
N THR A 126 -4.30 13.02 -15.49
CA THR A 126 -5.48 13.26 -14.64
C THR A 126 -5.59 12.20 -13.55
N THR A 127 -6.57 12.35 -12.66
CA THR A 127 -6.94 11.33 -11.67
C THR A 127 -8.44 11.08 -11.76
N GLN A 128 -8.84 9.81 -11.66
CA GLN A 128 -10.25 9.42 -11.59
C GLN A 128 -10.74 9.27 -10.15
N LEU A 129 -9.83 9.45 -9.17
CA LEU A 129 -10.20 9.46 -7.76
C LEU A 129 -10.89 10.79 -7.39
N PRO A 130 -11.98 10.73 -6.61
CA PRO A 130 -12.58 11.94 -6.09
C PRO A 130 -11.60 12.64 -5.13
N PRO A 131 -11.58 13.98 -5.10
CA PRO A 131 -10.78 14.71 -4.14
C PRO A 131 -11.18 14.32 -2.71
N SER A 132 -10.21 14.02 -1.87
CA SER A 132 -10.43 13.65 -0.47
C SER A 132 -9.38 14.31 0.42
N THR A 133 -9.83 14.89 1.52
CA THR A 133 -8.96 15.37 2.60
C THR A 133 -8.70 14.29 3.65
N VAL A 134 -9.38 13.15 3.54
CA VAL A 134 -9.25 12.00 4.45
C VAL A 134 -8.61 10.85 3.68
N ALA A 135 -7.43 10.43 4.14
CA ALA A 135 -6.76 9.28 3.56
C ALA A 135 -7.56 7.98 3.82
N PRO A 136 -7.66 7.08 2.84
CA PRO A 136 -8.11 5.71 3.08
C PRO A 136 -7.25 5.02 4.14
N THR A 137 -7.85 4.07 4.86
CA THR A 137 -7.07 3.18 5.74
C THR A 137 -6.48 2.05 4.91
N VAL A 138 -5.16 1.84 4.99
CA VAL A 138 -4.46 0.78 4.26
C VAL A 138 -3.89 -0.23 5.26
N ARG A 139 -4.17 -1.51 5.06
CA ARG A 139 -3.62 -2.63 5.83
C ARG A 139 -2.99 -3.63 4.88
N ALA A 140 -1.76 -4.04 5.16
CA ALA A 140 -1.04 -5.02 4.36
C ALA A 140 -0.71 -6.23 5.23
N ASP A 141 -1.04 -7.41 4.72
CA ASP A 141 -0.84 -8.71 5.36
C ASP A 141 -0.19 -9.64 4.32
N GLY A 142 1.15 -9.67 4.30
CA GLY A 142 1.92 -10.40 3.29
C GLY A 142 1.69 -9.85 1.89
N THR A 143 1.10 -10.68 1.02
CA THR A 143 0.75 -10.35 -0.38
C THR A 143 -0.60 -9.64 -0.51
N VAL A 144 -1.45 -9.67 0.52
CA VAL A 144 -2.80 -9.08 0.46
C VAL A 144 -2.77 -7.68 1.06
N VAL A 145 -3.38 -6.72 0.36
CA VAL A 145 -3.53 -5.35 0.83
C VAL A 145 -5.00 -4.95 0.81
N ASN A 146 -5.53 -4.57 1.96
CA ASN A 146 -6.89 -4.05 2.09
C ASN A 146 -6.86 -2.52 2.21
N VAL A 147 -7.60 -1.86 1.33
CA VAL A 147 -7.78 -0.40 1.31
C VAL A 147 -9.23 -0.08 1.64
N GLN A 148 -9.48 0.52 2.79
CA GLN A 148 -10.81 0.91 3.22
C GLN A 148 -11.02 2.39 2.96
N LEU A 149 -11.95 2.70 2.05
CA LEU A 149 -12.31 4.07 1.70
C LEU A 149 -13.14 4.73 2.80
N PRO A 150 -12.97 6.04 3.03
CA PRO A 150 -13.82 6.77 3.96
C PRO A 150 -15.26 6.80 3.44
N ARG A 151 -16.24 6.88 4.35
CA ARG A 151 -17.67 6.92 4.01
C ARG A 151 -18.05 8.06 3.05
N SER A 152 -17.27 9.13 3.03
CA SER A 152 -17.45 10.29 2.15
C SER A 152 -16.97 10.08 0.70
N ALA A 153 -16.19 9.04 0.40
CA ALA A 153 -15.59 8.84 -0.93
C ALA A 153 -16.61 8.43 -2.02
N GLY A 154 -17.83 8.05 -1.65
CA GLY A 154 -18.80 7.50 -2.60
C GLY A 154 -18.34 6.18 -3.24
N SER A 155 -19.01 5.78 -4.33
CA SER A 155 -18.56 4.64 -5.15
C SER A 155 -17.56 5.09 -6.21
N LEU A 156 -16.44 4.37 -6.29
CA LEU A 156 -15.45 4.58 -7.35
C LEU A 156 -15.85 3.87 -8.64
N THR A 157 -15.46 4.44 -9.77
CA THR A 157 -15.50 3.79 -11.09
C THR A 157 -14.45 2.68 -11.18
N GLU A 158 -14.57 1.82 -12.19
CA GLU A 158 -13.59 0.75 -12.44
C GLU A 158 -12.18 1.31 -12.65
N THR A 159 -12.02 2.34 -13.50
CA THR A 159 -10.72 3.00 -13.72
C THR A 159 -10.15 3.62 -12.43
N ALA A 160 -10.99 4.18 -11.56
CA ALA A 160 -10.55 4.73 -10.28
C ALA A 160 -10.11 3.62 -9.30
N ILE A 161 -10.79 2.47 -9.31
CA ILE A 161 -10.38 1.27 -8.56
C ILE A 161 -9.04 0.76 -9.08
N ASP A 162 -8.87 0.66 -10.40
CA ASP A 162 -7.63 0.23 -11.03
C ASP A 162 -6.47 1.16 -10.70
N GLN A 163 -6.69 2.47 -10.81
CA GLN A 163 -5.70 3.50 -10.48
C GLN A 163 -5.20 3.35 -9.05
N LEU A 164 -6.13 3.20 -8.10
CA LEU A 164 -5.82 2.99 -6.68
C LEU A 164 -5.12 1.65 -6.44
N ALA A 165 -5.70 0.56 -6.94
CA ALA A 165 -5.21 -0.78 -6.72
C ALA A 165 -3.81 -0.99 -7.31
N CYS A 166 -3.57 -0.55 -8.55
CA CYS A 166 -2.25 -0.68 -9.17
C CYS A 166 -1.19 0.18 -8.49
N THR A 167 -1.54 1.38 -8.04
CA THR A 167 -0.63 2.21 -7.25
C THR A 167 -0.23 1.50 -5.96
N VAL A 168 -1.20 0.96 -5.21
CA VAL A 168 -0.96 0.26 -3.95
C VAL A 168 -0.18 -1.03 -4.17
N ALA A 169 -0.51 -1.80 -5.20
CA ALA A 169 0.14 -3.07 -5.51
C ALA A 169 1.63 -2.87 -5.82
N VAL A 170 1.96 -1.95 -6.73
CA VAL A 170 3.36 -1.66 -7.08
C VAL A 170 4.09 -1.04 -5.90
N ALA A 171 3.45 -0.17 -5.11
CA ALA A 171 4.05 0.36 -3.89
C ALA A 171 4.36 -0.77 -2.88
N ARG A 172 3.48 -1.77 -2.73
CA ARG A 172 3.72 -2.91 -1.82
C ARG A 172 4.91 -3.75 -2.27
N LEU A 173 5.03 -4.05 -3.55
CA LEU A 173 6.17 -4.78 -4.11
C LEU A 173 7.49 -4.03 -3.94
N ARG A 174 7.46 -2.69 -4.00
CA ARG A 174 8.64 -1.84 -3.75
C ARG A 174 9.04 -1.82 -2.28
N GLN A 175 8.08 -1.91 -1.37
CA GLN A 175 8.34 -1.95 0.07
C GLN A 175 8.86 -3.30 0.55
N ASP A 176 8.46 -4.38 -0.11
CA ASP A 176 8.85 -5.74 0.26
C ASP A 176 9.26 -6.51 -1.00
N PRO A 177 10.55 -6.42 -1.39
CA PRO A 177 11.07 -7.04 -2.60
C PRO A 177 11.07 -8.58 -2.57
N ALA A 178 10.76 -9.20 -1.43
CA ALA A 178 10.64 -10.65 -1.32
C ALA A 178 9.27 -11.16 -1.84
N LEU A 179 8.33 -10.27 -2.14
CA LEU A 179 7.04 -10.62 -2.72
C LEU A 179 7.11 -10.66 -4.24
N ASP A 180 6.58 -11.73 -4.84
CA ASP A 180 6.45 -11.82 -6.30
C ASP A 180 5.20 -11.09 -6.83
N ARG A 181 4.17 -10.95 -5.99
CA ARG A 181 2.89 -10.32 -6.34
C ARG A 181 2.19 -9.67 -5.15
N ALA A 182 1.29 -8.74 -5.44
CA ALA A 182 0.43 -8.10 -4.45
C ALA A 182 -1.03 -8.10 -4.94
N GLN A 183 -1.95 -8.59 -4.10
CA GLN A 183 -3.38 -8.56 -4.34
C GLN A 183 -4.01 -7.43 -3.54
N VAL A 184 -4.63 -6.46 -4.21
CA VAL A 184 -5.29 -5.34 -3.54
C VAL A 184 -6.80 -5.55 -3.55
N THR A 185 -7.43 -5.33 -2.40
CA THR A 185 -8.87 -5.26 -2.22
C THR A 185 -9.24 -3.88 -1.69
N VAL A 186 -10.11 -3.18 -2.40
CA VAL A 186 -10.68 -1.88 -2.05
C VAL A 186 -12.08 -2.10 -1.49
N GLU A 187 -12.26 -1.77 -0.21
CA GLU A 187 -13.55 -1.73 0.45
C GLU A 187 -14.16 -0.33 0.32
N GLN A 188 -15.28 -0.26 -0.38
CA GLN A 188 -16.02 0.97 -0.65
C GLN A 188 -17.15 1.17 0.38
N PRO A 189 -17.67 2.40 0.51
CA PRO A 189 -18.89 2.65 1.30
C PRO A 189 -20.03 1.73 0.88
N GLY A 190 -20.70 1.13 1.88
CA GLY A 190 -21.76 0.13 1.67
C GLY A 190 -21.26 -1.31 1.56
N GLY A 191 -19.96 -1.56 1.79
CA GLY A 191 -19.40 -2.92 1.85
C GLY A 191 -19.11 -3.56 0.50
N ARG A 192 -19.15 -2.80 -0.59
CA ARG A 192 -18.71 -3.29 -1.91
C ARG A 192 -17.21 -3.48 -1.92
N LEU A 193 -16.78 -4.60 -2.48
CA LEU A 193 -15.38 -4.96 -2.64
C LEU A 193 -15.04 -4.96 -4.14
N ALA A 194 -13.92 -4.36 -4.49
CA ALA A 194 -13.33 -4.42 -5.83
C ALA A 194 -11.81 -4.35 -5.70
N GLY A 195 -11.04 -4.70 -6.72
CA GLY A 195 -9.59 -4.69 -6.60
C GLY A 195 -8.89 -5.30 -7.79
N ARG A 196 -7.55 -5.39 -7.72
CA ARG A 196 -6.68 -5.90 -8.77
C ARG A 196 -5.46 -6.60 -8.21
N SER A 197 -4.93 -7.56 -8.96
CA SER A 197 -3.58 -8.09 -8.74
C SER A 197 -2.56 -7.16 -9.37
N SER A 198 -1.33 -7.14 -8.83
CA SER A 198 -0.17 -6.51 -9.47
C SER A 198 0.09 -7.03 -10.88
N ASP A 199 -0.26 -8.29 -11.15
CA ASP A 199 -0.03 -8.95 -12.44
C ASP A 199 -0.86 -8.32 -13.58
N ASP A 200 -1.96 -7.66 -13.23
CA ASP A 200 -2.84 -7.02 -14.20
C ASP A 200 -2.45 -5.55 -14.47
N CYS A 201 -1.52 -4.99 -13.67
CA CYS A 201 -1.16 -3.58 -13.76
C CYS A 201 -0.23 -3.32 -14.95
N PRO A 202 -0.44 -2.22 -15.69
CA PRO A 202 0.42 -1.91 -16.83
C PRO A 202 1.84 -1.62 -16.32
N THR A 203 2.81 -2.40 -16.78
CA THR A 203 4.23 -2.08 -16.59
C THR A 203 4.52 -0.83 -17.42
N GLY A 204 5.22 0.15 -16.83
CA GLY A 204 5.34 1.54 -17.34
C GLY A 204 6.06 1.75 -18.69
N GLU A 205 5.95 0.83 -19.63
CA GLU A 205 6.12 1.12 -21.05
C GLU A 205 4.74 1.48 -21.58
N ALA A 206 4.55 2.76 -21.93
CA ALA A 206 3.37 3.17 -22.69
C ALA A 206 3.18 2.18 -23.85
N PRO A 207 1.94 1.76 -24.18
CA PRO A 207 1.72 0.93 -25.36
C PRO A 207 2.26 1.70 -26.55
N THR A 208 3.39 1.25 -27.08
CA THR A 208 3.88 1.71 -28.37
C THR A 208 2.75 1.39 -29.32
N SER A 209 2.14 2.41 -29.92
CA SER A 209 1.03 2.25 -30.84
C SER A 209 1.47 1.38 -32.02
N ALA A 210 1.31 0.07 -31.91
CA ALA A 210 1.36 -0.93 -32.98
C ALA A 210 1.20 -2.35 -32.40
N GLU A 211 -0.02 -2.71 -32.00
CA GLU A 211 -0.52 -4.00 -32.50
C GLU A 211 -1.75 -3.71 -33.35
N THR A 212 -1.43 -3.25 -34.56
CA THR A 212 -2.32 -3.33 -35.71
C THR A 212 -3.06 -4.65 -35.66
N ALA A 213 -4.39 -4.54 -35.66
CA ALA A 213 -5.33 -5.60 -35.91
C ALA A 213 -4.74 -6.68 -36.82
N THR A 214 -4.55 -7.88 -36.27
CA THR A 214 -4.60 -9.09 -37.11
C THR A 214 -6.06 -9.23 -37.54
N VAL A 215 -6.40 -8.51 -38.62
CA VAL A 215 -7.60 -8.74 -39.40
C VAL A 215 -7.57 -10.21 -39.83
N PRO A 216 -8.61 -11.01 -39.57
CA PRO A 216 -8.70 -12.33 -40.15
C PRO A 216 -8.81 -12.15 -41.66
N ARG A 217 -7.78 -12.59 -42.40
CA ARG A 217 -7.77 -12.58 -43.85
C ARG A 217 -8.84 -13.58 -44.32
N THR A 218 -10.01 -13.04 -44.66
CA THR A 218 -11.12 -13.75 -45.29
C THR A 218 -10.61 -14.26 -46.64
N GLY A 219 -10.27 -15.55 -46.70
CA GLY A 219 -9.97 -16.24 -47.94
C GLY A 219 -11.25 -16.49 -48.72
N GLY A 220 -11.67 -15.51 -49.52
CA GLY A 220 -12.61 -15.72 -50.61
C GLY A 220 -11.85 -16.28 -51.81
N THR A 221 -12.14 -17.51 -52.21
CA THR A 221 -11.88 -18.02 -53.56
C THR A 221 -13.11 -18.82 -53.98
N GLY A 222 -13.55 -18.58 -55.23
CA GLY A 222 -14.83 -18.98 -55.81
C GLY A 222 -15.20 -20.45 -55.57
N GLY A 223 -16.48 -20.77 -55.55
CA GLY A 223 -17.34 -20.58 -56.71
C GLY A 223 -17.29 -21.87 -57.52
N SER A 224 -18.09 -22.85 -57.13
CA SER A 224 -18.59 -23.93 -57.99
C SER A 224 -19.84 -24.46 -57.32
N GLY A 225 -20.98 -24.10 -57.90
CA GLY A 225 -22.28 -24.60 -57.50
C GLY A 225 -22.44 -26.04 -57.96
N GLU A 226 -22.99 -26.87 -57.08
CA GLU A 226 -23.59 -28.13 -57.47
C GLU A 226 -24.86 -28.30 -56.65
N THR A 227 -25.99 -27.95 -57.26
CA THR A 227 -27.33 -28.23 -56.76
C THR A 227 -27.84 -29.40 -57.60
N ALA A 228 -27.87 -30.59 -57.01
CA ALA A 228 -28.54 -31.75 -57.58
C ALA A 228 -29.71 -32.12 -56.66
N GLY A 229 -30.94 -31.93 -57.16
CA GLY A 229 -32.16 -32.38 -56.48
C GLY A 229 -33.43 -32.04 -57.27
N GLY A 230 -34.08 -33.08 -57.81
CA GLY A 230 -35.48 -33.09 -58.27
C GLY A 230 -35.65 -33.35 -59.77
N THR A 231 -35.92 -34.59 -60.22
CA THR A 231 -37.25 -35.23 -60.43
C THR A 231 -38.11 -34.63 -61.56
N GLY A 232 -38.47 -35.47 -62.54
CA GLY A 232 -39.80 -35.43 -63.19
C GLY A 232 -39.88 -35.22 -64.72
N GLU A 233 -40.08 -36.33 -65.44
CA GLU A 233 -41.18 -36.56 -66.41
C GLU A 233 -41.42 -35.60 -67.61
N THR A 234 -41.28 -36.11 -68.85
CA THR A 234 -42.28 -36.11 -69.96
C THR A 234 -41.67 -36.62 -71.27
N GLY A 235 -42.34 -37.58 -71.95
CA GLY A 235 -42.07 -37.98 -73.34
C GLY A 235 -41.81 -39.46 -73.55
#